data_AF-A0A6J2W2U4-F1
#
_entry.id   AF-A0A6J2W2U4-F1
#
_cell.length_a   1.000
_cell.length_b   1.000
_cell.length_c   1.000
_cell.angle_alpha   90.00
_cell.angle_beta   90.00
_cell.angle_gamma   90.00
#
_symmetry.space_group_name_H-M   'P 1'
#
loop_
_entity.id
_entity.type
_entity.pdbx_description
1 polymer ?
#
loop_
_entity_poly.entity_id
_entity_poly.type
_entity_poly.pdbx_seq_one_letter_code
_entity_poly.pdbx_strand_id
1 'polypeptide(L)'
;MNNSSDLTDLPLNATDSGFKSPPWYQFDVCAVAPYGFVFYFGVKVFNLAIGFPTNMLVIWLVASRKSEGSTSDIFIFNLAILDAYFCLMTPIEMVNRLYLGDEGIWYFQRFSYGVKDTAPLFLTCICLDRYMAVVHPILFTGIRDNSIRAGVSAIVWGLILANALTKSILGVMSVSELFGGIILSAFAIMVFCNLSIIWVLRKSVAGKEVMNPVKKKAFKMVITVLVIIVVNYLPPVALMPFASYYSFVAFRCQISISVFSIMDLSCSIEPVLYLSKMEKMNCCPCLLSPTKKPQNVSV
;
A
#
# COMPACT_ATOMS: atom_id res chain seq x y z
N MET A 1 -33.32 39.83 28.75
CA MET A 1 -32.33 39.94 29.84
C MET A 1 -32.35 38.63 30.61
N ASN A 2 -31.25 37.87 30.51
CA ASN A 2 -30.58 36.99 31.50
C ASN A 2 -31.43 36.37 32.62
N ASN A 3 -31.28 35.10 33.03
CA ASN A 3 -30.10 34.23 32.98
C ASN A 3 -30.50 32.78 33.34
N SER A 4 -29.74 31.84 32.80
CA SER A 4 -29.18 30.64 33.43
C SER A 4 -30.08 29.71 34.27
N SER A 5 -30.48 28.60 33.66
CA SER A 5 -30.84 27.35 34.34
C SER A 5 -29.57 26.61 34.77
N ASP A 6 -29.33 26.59 36.07
CA ASP A 6 -28.24 25.88 36.74
C ASP A 6 -28.52 24.36 36.73
N LEU A 7 -27.52 23.58 36.33
CA LEU A 7 -27.55 22.13 36.22
C LEU A 7 -26.99 21.56 37.53
N THR A 8 -27.86 21.23 38.47
CA THR A 8 -27.51 20.39 39.63
C THR A 8 -28.47 19.21 39.74
N ASP A 9 -27.88 18.05 39.99
CA ASP A 9 -28.46 16.78 40.46
C ASP A 9 -28.42 15.61 39.48
N LEU A 10 -27.25 14.96 39.38
CA LEU A 10 -27.16 13.53 39.13
C LEU A 10 -26.08 12.92 40.05
N PRO A 11 -26.37 11.84 40.79
CA PRO A 11 -25.58 11.40 41.92
C PRO A 11 -24.27 10.71 41.51
N LEU A 12 -23.21 11.07 42.23
CA LEU A 12 -21.93 10.37 42.33
C LEU A 12 -22.17 8.93 42.84
N ASN A 13 -22.32 7.98 41.91
CA ASN A 13 -22.02 6.58 42.19
C ASN A 13 -21.88 5.79 40.87
N ALA A 14 -20.73 5.93 40.24
CA ALA A 14 -20.23 4.91 39.32
C ALA A 14 -18.96 4.35 39.96
N THR A 15 -19.12 3.16 40.53
CA THR A 15 -18.06 2.29 41.01
C THR A 15 -16.94 2.27 39.97
N ASP A 16 -15.75 2.72 40.38
CA ASP A 16 -14.51 2.63 39.63
C ASP A 16 -14.15 1.14 39.43
N SER A 17 -14.76 0.53 38.41
CA SER A 17 -14.30 -0.76 37.91
C SER A 17 -12.96 -0.49 37.23
N GLY A 18 -11.87 -0.77 37.94
CA GLY A 18 -10.48 -0.60 37.52
C GLY A 18 -10.07 -1.37 36.28
N PHE A 19 -10.72 -1.11 35.15
CA PHE A 19 -10.23 -1.44 33.83
C PHE A 19 -9.29 -0.31 33.43
N LYS A 20 -8.00 -0.44 33.80
CA LYS A 20 -6.97 0.41 33.20
C LYS A 20 -7.06 0.22 31.69
N SER A 21 -7.48 1.28 30.99
CA SER A 21 -7.53 1.32 29.54
C SER A 21 -6.21 0.77 28.99
N PRO A 22 -6.26 -0.20 28.07
CA PRO A 22 -5.05 -0.70 27.47
C PRO A 22 -4.23 0.41 26.81
N PRO A 23 -2.89 0.44 26.97
CA PRO A 23 -2.04 1.56 26.55
C PRO A 23 -1.98 1.78 25.03
N TRP A 24 -2.60 0.90 24.23
CA TRP A 24 -2.55 0.96 22.78
C TRP A 24 -3.66 1.80 22.12
N TYR A 25 -4.69 2.22 22.87
CA TYR A 25 -5.74 3.08 22.32
C TYR A 25 -5.29 4.53 22.24
N GLN A 26 -5.52 5.17 21.08
CA GLN A 26 -5.27 6.61 20.93
C GLN A 26 -6.32 7.47 21.68
N PHE A 27 -7.51 6.93 21.89
CA PHE A 27 -8.59 7.56 22.66
C PHE A 27 -9.18 6.54 23.63
N ASP A 28 -9.32 6.89 24.90
CA ASP A 28 -9.87 5.98 25.93
C ASP A 28 -11.27 5.49 25.59
N VAL A 29 -12.07 6.33 24.91
CA VAL A 29 -13.41 5.97 24.42
C VAL A 29 -13.41 4.82 23.41
N CYS A 30 -12.27 4.50 22.80
CA CYS A 30 -12.14 3.36 21.89
C CYS A 30 -12.03 2.00 22.62
N ALA A 31 -11.84 1.99 23.95
CA ALA A 31 -11.76 0.75 24.72
C ALA A 31 -13.01 -0.14 24.59
N VAL A 32 -14.17 0.47 24.30
CA VAL A 32 -15.44 -0.24 24.07
C VAL A 32 -15.48 -1.02 22.74
N ALA A 33 -14.57 -0.74 21.81
CA ALA A 33 -14.50 -1.36 20.47
C ALA A 33 -13.10 -1.93 20.18
N PRO A 34 -12.66 -2.98 20.90
CA PRO A 34 -11.28 -3.48 20.84
C PRO A 34 -10.92 -4.13 19.49
N TYR A 35 -11.90 -4.70 18.79
CA TYR A 35 -11.67 -5.55 17.62
C TYR A 35 -10.97 -4.83 16.47
N GLY A 36 -11.25 -3.54 16.25
CA GLY A 36 -10.59 -2.74 15.21
C GLY A 36 -9.08 -2.60 15.45
N PHE A 37 -8.69 -2.37 16.71
CA PHE A 37 -7.29 -2.28 17.11
C PHE A 37 -6.59 -3.64 17.09
N VAL A 38 -7.26 -4.71 17.53
CA VAL A 38 -6.71 -6.07 17.46
C VAL A 38 -6.39 -6.44 16.01
N PHE A 39 -7.32 -6.18 15.09
CA PHE A 39 -7.11 -6.42 13.66
C PHE A 39 -5.94 -5.59 13.13
N TYR A 40 -5.91 -4.29 13.46
CA TYR A 40 -4.85 -3.38 13.05
C TYR A 40 -3.46 -3.82 13.51
N PHE A 41 -3.29 -4.17 14.78
CA PHE A 41 -2.00 -4.67 15.27
C PHE A 41 -1.65 -6.02 14.66
N GLY A 42 -2.63 -6.90 14.44
CA GLY A 42 -2.43 -8.15 13.72
C GLY A 42 -1.86 -7.94 12.32
N VAL A 43 -2.44 -7.00 11.55
CA VAL A 43 -1.94 -6.62 10.22
C VAL A 43 -0.53 -6.04 10.31
N LYS A 44 -0.26 -5.18 11.28
CA LYS A 44 1.06 -4.59 11.48
C LYS A 44 2.15 -5.63 11.76
N VAL A 45 1.90 -6.58 12.66
CA VAL A 45 2.81 -7.71 12.91
C VAL A 45 2.99 -8.56 11.67
N PHE A 46 1.91 -8.86 10.95
CA PHE A 46 1.97 -9.62 9.70
C PHE A 46 2.82 -8.92 8.63
N ASN A 47 2.64 -7.62 8.45
CA ASN A 47 3.43 -6.81 7.51
C ASN A 47 4.90 -6.74 7.91
N LEU A 48 5.20 -6.62 9.20
CA LEU A 48 6.58 -6.69 9.67
C LEU A 48 7.21 -8.06 9.41
N ALA A 49 6.47 -9.15 9.65
CA ALA A 49 6.99 -10.51 9.52
C ALA A 49 7.13 -10.96 8.06
N ILE A 50 6.20 -10.59 7.18
CA ILE A 50 6.14 -11.06 5.79
C ILE A 50 6.46 -9.94 4.81
N GLY A 51 5.82 -8.78 4.98
CA GLY A 51 5.99 -7.62 4.09
C GLY A 51 7.41 -7.08 4.07
N PHE A 52 8.04 -6.90 5.22
CA PHE A 52 9.43 -6.42 5.28
C PHE A 52 10.42 -7.32 4.52
N PRO A 53 10.54 -8.64 4.81
CA PRO A 53 11.49 -9.48 4.11
C PRO A 53 11.19 -9.62 2.61
N THR A 54 9.90 -9.66 2.22
CA THR A 54 9.56 -9.72 0.80
C THR A 54 9.90 -8.43 0.06
N ASN A 55 9.63 -7.25 0.63
CA ASN A 55 10.03 -5.98 0.01
C ASN A 55 11.56 -5.83 -0.07
N MET A 56 12.30 -6.26 0.96
CA MET A 56 13.77 -6.31 0.90
C MET A 56 14.27 -7.19 -0.24
N LEU A 57 13.67 -8.37 -0.42
CA LEU A 57 14.02 -9.26 -1.51
C LEU A 57 13.70 -8.65 -2.87
N VAL A 58 12.57 -7.95 -3.01
CA VAL A 58 12.22 -7.21 -4.24
C VAL A 58 13.27 -6.14 -4.55
N ILE A 59 13.63 -5.32 -3.57
CA ILE A 59 14.67 -4.28 -3.69
C ILE A 59 15.98 -4.92 -4.16
N TRP A 60 16.41 -5.99 -3.49
CA TRP A 60 17.64 -6.70 -3.82
C TRP A 60 17.63 -7.26 -5.25
N LEU A 61 16.54 -7.93 -5.64
CA LEU A 61 16.41 -8.52 -6.97
C LEU A 61 16.36 -7.47 -8.08
N VAL A 62 15.67 -6.36 -7.87
CA VAL A 62 15.61 -5.26 -8.85
C VAL A 62 16.96 -4.56 -8.95
N ALA A 63 17.63 -4.28 -7.82
CA ALA A 63 18.95 -3.65 -7.80
C ALA A 63 20.05 -4.54 -8.40
N SER A 64 19.95 -5.86 -8.24
CA SER A 64 20.94 -6.83 -8.72
C SER A 64 20.80 -7.15 -10.22
N ARG A 65 19.73 -6.73 -10.88
CA ARG A 65 19.53 -6.96 -12.33
C ARG A 65 20.38 -6.00 -13.15
N LYS A 66 21.36 -6.53 -13.88
CA LYS A 66 22.13 -5.77 -14.88
C LYS A 66 21.23 -5.43 -16.09
N SER A 67 20.73 -4.20 -16.14
CA SER A 67 20.24 -3.45 -17.33
C SER A 67 19.19 -4.07 -18.28
N GLU A 68 18.71 -5.31 -18.10
CA GLU A 68 17.58 -5.88 -18.84
C GLU A 68 16.28 -5.87 -18.01
N GLY A 69 16.15 -4.86 -17.13
CA GLY A 69 15.00 -4.71 -16.23
C GLY A 69 13.67 -4.59 -16.99
N SER A 70 12.60 -5.10 -16.38
CA SER A 70 11.26 -4.82 -16.86
C SER A 70 10.98 -3.32 -16.76
N THR A 71 10.21 -2.79 -17.70
CA THR A 71 9.97 -1.35 -17.83
C THR A 71 9.42 -0.68 -16.56
N SER A 72 8.70 -1.41 -15.71
CA SER A 72 8.14 -0.84 -14.47
C SER A 72 9.04 -1.01 -13.24
N ASP A 73 10.26 -1.51 -13.39
CA ASP A 73 11.14 -1.88 -12.26
C ASP A 73 11.47 -0.67 -11.37
N ILE A 74 11.60 0.54 -11.94
CA ILE A 74 11.81 1.78 -11.17
C ILE A 74 10.64 2.04 -10.21
N PHE A 75 9.40 1.95 -10.69
CA PHE A 75 8.23 2.20 -9.84
C PHE A 75 8.08 1.11 -8.78
N ILE A 76 8.34 -0.15 -9.14
CA ILE A 76 8.31 -1.29 -8.21
C ILE A 76 9.37 -1.13 -7.12
N PHE A 77 10.56 -0.68 -7.48
CA PHE A 77 11.65 -0.43 -6.54
C PHE A 77 11.28 0.67 -5.53
N ASN A 78 10.73 1.79 -6.00
CA ASN A 78 10.29 2.88 -5.13
C ASN A 78 9.14 2.45 -4.21
N LEU A 79 8.15 1.71 -4.72
CA LEU A 79 7.06 1.17 -3.91
C LEU A 79 7.57 0.22 -2.82
N ALA A 80 8.50 -0.67 -3.17
CA ALA A 80 9.09 -1.59 -2.20
C ALA A 80 9.88 -0.87 -1.10
N ILE A 81 10.55 0.25 -1.41
CA ILE A 81 11.22 1.08 -0.40
C ILE A 81 10.20 1.67 0.57
N LEU A 82 9.10 2.21 0.07
CA LEU A 82 8.03 2.80 0.89
C LEU A 82 7.39 1.75 1.81
N ASP A 83 7.07 0.58 1.28
CA ASP A 83 6.46 -0.51 2.05
C ASP A 83 7.42 -1.08 3.09
N ALA A 84 8.69 -1.28 2.73
CA ALA A 84 9.73 -1.70 3.66
C ALA A 84 9.92 -0.71 4.82
N TYR A 85 10.02 0.59 4.49
CA TYR A 85 10.12 1.66 5.47
C TYR A 85 8.92 1.62 6.43
N PHE A 86 7.71 1.53 5.91
CA PHE A 86 6.50 1.50 6.72
C PHE A 86 6.41 0.25 7.61
N CYS A 87 6.84 -0.92 7.11
CA CYS A 87 6.93 -2.13 7.92
C CYS A 87 7.90 -1.94 9.10
N LEU A 88 9.09 -1.37 8.85
CA LEU A 88 10.11 -1.11 9.87
C LEU A 88 9.68 -0.08 10.91
N MET A 89 8.71 0.79 10.60
CA MET A 89 8.14 1.73 11.57
C MET A 89 7.20 1.08 12.60
N THR A 90 6.76 -0.16 12.36
CA THR A 90 5.83 -0.88 13.24
C THR A 90 6.37 -1.09 14.67
N PRO A 91 7.61 -1.58 14.90
CA PRO A 91 8.14 -1.74 16.25
C PRO A 91 8.29 -0.41 16.99
N ILE A 92 8.71 0.66 16.28
CA ILE A 92 8.83 2.00 16.84
C ILE A 92 7.46 2.48 17.31
N GLU A 93 6.43 2.21 16.52
CA GLU A 93 5.05 2.53 16.91
C GLU A 93 4.58 1.78 18.14
N MET A 94 4.82 0.47 18.20
CA MET A 94 4.44 -0.34 19.35
C MET A 94 5.16 0.10 20.62
N VAL A 95 6.47 0.34 20.56
CA VAL A 95 7.25 0.79 21.71
C VAL A 95 6.78 2.16 22.19
N ASN A 96 6.51 3.09 21.28
CA ASN A 96 6.03 4.41 21.67
C ASN A 96 4.67 4.36 22.33
N ARG A 97 3.74 3.56 21.78
CA ARG A 97 2.40 3.37 22.33
C ARG A 97 2.41 2.71 23.70
N LEU A 98 3.25 1.71 23.90
CA LEU A 98 3.21 0.88 25.11
C LEU A 98 4.05 1.44 26.27
N TYR A 99 5.15 2.15 25.97
CA TYR A 99 6.16 2.47 26.98
C TYR A 99 6.59 3.93 27.02
N LEU A 100 6.76 4.59 25.87
CA LEU A 100 7.41 5.91 25.84
C LEU A 100 6.42 7.07 25.92
N GLY A 101 5.33 7.03 25.15
CA GLY A 101 4.37 8.14 25.04
C GLY A 101 5.00 9.44 24.52
N ASP A 102 6.06 9.37 23.71
CA ASP A 102 6.81 10.54 23.26
C ASP A 102 6.10 11.24 22.08
N GLU A 103 5.88 12.55 22.23
CA GLU A 103 5.22 13.40 21.23
C GLU A 103 6.02 13.52 19.93
N GLY A 104 7.35 13.59 19.99
CA GLY A 104 8.22 13.63 18.81
C GLY A 104 8.07 12.37 17.94
N ILE A 105 8.01 11.21 18.58
CA ILE A 105 7.75 9.94 17.89
C ILE A 105 6.34 9.92 17.28
N TRP A 106 5.33 10.52 17.93
CA TRP A 106 4.00 10.65 17.35
C TRP A 106 3.97 11.49 16.06
N TYR A 107 4.71 12.60 16.01
CA TYR A 107 4.89 13.36 14.77
C TYR A 107 5.55 12.52 13.67
N PHE A 108 6.60 11.79 14.01
CA PHE A 108 7.29 10.93 13.06
C PHE A 108 6.43 9.76 12.55
N GLN A 109 5.56 9.21 13.41
CA GLN A 109 4.57 8.22 12.99
C GLN A 109 3.54 8.82 12.04
N ARG A 110 2.99 10.01 12.33
CA ARG A 110 2.05 10.71 11.43
C ARG A 110 2.68 10.94 10.05
N PHE A 111 3.95 11.33 10.01
CA PHE A 111 4.72 11.42 8.77
C PHE A 111 4.75 10.08 8.03
N SER A 112 5.12 9.00 8.74
CA SER A 112 5.20 7.65 8.15
C SER A 112 3.86 7.15 7.61
N TYR A 113 2.75 7.47 8.28
CA TYR A 113 1.41 7.21 7.76
C TYR A 113 1.10 8.03 6.51
N GLY A 114 1.46 9.31 6.47
CA GLY A 114 1.24 10.15 5.29
C GLY A 114 2.04 9.68 4.08
N VAL A 115 3.22 9.10 4.30
CA VAL A 115 4.02 8.43 3.28
C VAL A 115 3.28 7.21 2.72
N LYS A 116 2.80 6.32 3.60
CA LYS A 116 2.10 5.09 3.17
C LYS A 116 0.77 5.36 2.48
N ASP A 117 0.02 6.33 2.97
CA ASP A 117 -1.25 6.79 2.40
C ASP A 117 -1.13 7.12 0.91
N THR A 118 -0.01 7.70 0.50
CA THR A 118 0.21 8.16 -0.88
C THR A 118 1.04 7.19 -1.71
N ALA A 119 1.51 6.07 -1.14
CA ALA A 119 2.16 4.98 -1.86
C ALA A 119 1.36 4.39 -3.05
N PRO A 120 0.00 4.35 -3.04
CA PRO A 120 -0.79 3.89 -4.19
C PRO A 120 -0.56 4.68 -5.49
N LEU A 121 0.04 5.87 -5.43
CA LEU A 121 0.47 6.60 -6.63
C LEU A 121 1.52 5.82 -7.42
N PHE A 122 2.49 5.18 -6.76
CA PHE A 122 3.45 4.32 -7.46
C PHE A 122 2.77 3.07 -8.05
N LEU A 123 1.81 2.49 -7.35
CA LEU A 123 1.00 1.39 -7.88
C LEU A 123 0.19 1.80 -9.12
N THR A 124 -0.32 3.04 -9.12
CA THR A 124 -1.01 3.64 -10.27
C THR A 124 -0.05 3.81 -11.44
N CYS A 125 1.17 4.31 -11.21
CA CYS A 125 2.22 4.39 -12.23
C CYS A 125 2.56 3.01 -12.81
N ILE A 126 2.64 1.96 -11.98
CA ILE A 126 2.85 0.58 -12.45
C ILE A 126 1.70 0.13 -13.36
N CYS A 127 0.45 0.36 -12.94
CA CYS A 127 -0.73 -0.01 -13.74
C CYS A 127 -0.77 0.75 -15.08
N LEU A 128 -0.43 2.04 -15.08
CA LEU A 128 -0.36 2.88 -16.29
C LEU A 128 0.76 2.43 -17.23
N ASP A 129 1.96 2.14 -16.72
CA ASP A 129 3.07 1.65 -17.54
C ASP A 129 2.70 0.31 -18.22
N ARG A 130 2.03 -0.59 -17.50
CA ARG A 130 1.53 -1.86 -18.06
C ARG A 130 0.40 -1.65 -19.07
N TYR A 131 -0.50 -0.72 -18.80
CA TYR A 131 -1.56 -0.35 -19.73
C TYR A 131 -0.98 0.18 -21.04
N MET A 132 -0.03 1.13 -20.98
CA MET A 132 0.62 1.66 -22.18
C MET A 132 1.32 0.56 -22.98
N ALA A 133 2.03 -0.36 -22.31
CA ALA A 133 2.72 -1.47 -22.96
C ALA A 133 1.78 -2.41 -23.72
N VAL A 134 0.58 -2.67 -23.19
CA VAL A 134 -0.37 -3.64 -23.76
C VAL A 134 -1.33 -3.00 -24.76
N VAL A 135 -1.85 -1.81 -24.45
CA VAL A 135 -2.91 -1.16 -25.24
C VAL A 135 -2.32 -0.25 -26.32
N HIS A 136 -1.15 0.36 -26.06
CA HIS A 136 -0.52 1.34 -26.95
C HIS A 136 0.97 1.02 -27.22
N PRO A 137 1.29 -0.16 -27.80
CA PRO A 137 2.67 -0.66 -27.90
C PRO A 137 3.61 0.24 -28.73
N ILE A 138 3.06 0.95 -29.74
CA ILE A 138 3.84 1.86 -30.59
C ILE A 138 4.31 3.08 -29.79
N LEU A 139 3.39 3.72 -29.06
CA LEU A 139 3.71 4.85 -28.16
C LEU A 139 4.66 4.40 -27.04
N PHE A 140 4.42 3.22 -26.48
CA PHE A 140 5.24 2.66 -25.42
C PHE A 140 6.70 2.45 -25.85
N THR A 141 6.94 2.09 -27.12
CA THR A 141 8.30 1.92 -27.65
C THR A 141 9.07 3.24 -27.67
N GLY A 142 8.38 4.36 -27.90
CA GLY A 142 8.96 5.71 -27.84
C GLY A 142 9.16 6.25 -26.41
N ILE A 143 8.31 5.86 -25.45
CA ILE A 143 8.32 6.34 -24.05
C ILE A 143 9.13 5.39 -23.12
N ARG A 144 9.82 4.40 -23.68
CA ARG A 144 10.53 3.37 -22.90
C ARG A 144 11.72 3.91 -22.08
N ASP A 145 12.10 5.18 -22.29
CA ASP A 145 13.22 5.83 -21.62
C ASP A 145 13.06 5.84 -20.09
N ASN A 146 14.08 5.33 -19.41
CA ASN A 146 14.16 5.31 -17.95
C ASN A 146 14.21 6.72 -17.35
N SER A 147 14.67 7.71 -18.11
CA SER A 147 14.72 9.12 -17.69
C SER A 147 13.33 9.68 -17.42
N ILE A 148 12.34 9.35 -18.26
CA ILE A 148 10.94 9.77 -18.06
C ILE A 148 10.38 9.13 -16.78
N ARG A 149 10.62 7.83 -16.58
CA ARG A 149 10.16 7.13 -15.37
C ARG A 149 10.82 7.64 -14.10
N ALA A 150 12.10 8.00 -14.16
CA ALA A 150 12.81 8.64 -13.06
C ALA A 150 12.21 10.01 -12.74
N GLY A 151 11.92 10.83 -13.76
CA GLY A 151 11.24 12.11 -13.60
C GLY A 151 9.84 11.99 -12.97
N VAL A 152 9.03 11.06 -13.46
CA VAL A 152 7.70 10.75 -12.86
C VAL A 152 7.86 10.28 -11.42
N SER A 153 8.84 9.43 -11.13
CA SER A 153 9.11 8.96 -9.76
C SER A 153 9.49 10.10 -8.83
N ALA A 154 10.31 11.05 -9.29
CA ALA A 154 10.68 12.23 -8.52
C ALA A 154 9.47 13.12 -8.19
N ILE A 155 8.54 13.30 -9.14
CA ILE A 155 7.29 14.03 -8.92
C ILE A 155 6.43 13.31 -7.87
N VAL A 156 6.26 11.99 -8.01
CA VAL A 156 5.49 11.18 -7.06
C VAL A 156 6.10 11.26 -5.66
N TRP A 157 7.43 11.15 -5.52
CA TRP A 157 8.11 11.36 -4.25
C TRP A 157 7.85 12.74 -3.65
N GLY A 158 7.90 13.80 -4.47
CA GLY A 158 7.56 15.16 -4.03
C GLY A 158 6.16 15.25 -3.45
N LEU A 159 5.16 14.65 -4.11
CA LEU A 159 3.78 14.60 -3.64
C LEU A 159 3.65 13.82 -2.33
N ILE A 160 4.31 12.66 -2.23
CA ILE A 160 4.32 11.81 -1.02
C ILE A 160 4.90 12.58 0.16
N LEU A 161 6.07 13.20 -0.02
CA LEU A 161 6.75 13.95 1.04
C LEU A 161 5.96 15.19 1.44
N ALA A 162 5.39 15.93 0.50
CA ALA A 162 4.53 17.08 0.80
C ALA A 162 3.31 16.67 1.62
N ASN A 163 2.63 15.58 1.24
CA ASN A 163 1.49 15.06 2.00
C ASN A 163 1.90 14.58 3.39
N ALA A 164 3.02 13.84 3.49
CA ALA A 164 3.53 13.33 4.76
C ALA A 164 3.92 14.44 5.74
N LEU A 165 4.59 15.49 5.25
CA LEU A 165 4.95 16.66 6.05
C LEU A 165 3.70 17.42 6.51
N THR A 166 2.76 17.65 5.60
CA THR A 166 1.51 18.35 5.93
C THR A 166 0.73 17.57 6.99
N LYS A 167 0.59 16.24 6.84
CA LYS A 167 -0.07 15.38 7.81
C LYS A 167 0.63 15.37 9.18
N SER A 168 1.96 15.45 9.19
CA SER A 168 2.74 15.52 10.42
C SER A 168 2.52 16.84 11.17
N ILE A 169 2.60 17.99 10.48
CA ILE A 169 2.57 19.31 11.11
C ILE A 169 1.13 19.78 11.39
N LEU A 170 0.24 19.71 10.40
CA LEU A 170 -1.15 20.22 10.49
C LEU A 170 -2.13 19.16 11.04
N GLY A 171 -1.65 17.94 11.29
CA GLY A 171 -2.47 16.84 11.80
C GLY A 171 -3.39 16.20 10.75
N VAL A 172 -4.01 15.08 11.15
CA VAL A 172 -4.71 14.15 10.24
C VAL A 172 -5.96 14.75 9.58
N MET A 173 -6.63 15.69 10.24
CA MET A 173 -7.90 16.24 9.73
C MET A 173 -7.71 17.17 8.53
N SER A 174 -6.59 17.90 8.48
CA SER A 174 -6.32 18.90 7.44
C SER A 174 -6.12 18.30 6.03
N VAL A 175 -5.62 17.06 5.96
CA VAL A 175 -5.30 16.38 4.69
C VAL A 175 -6.32 15.31 4.30
N SER A 176 -7.35 15.08 5.12
CA SER A 176 -8.25 13.94 4.96
C SER A 176 -9.06 13.97 3.66
N GLU A 177 -9.54 15.14 3.24
CA GLU A 177 -10.28 15.31 1.98
C GLU A 177 -9.38 15.16 0.75
N LEU A 178 -8.20 15.79 0.79
CA LEU A 178 -7.18 15.67 -0.26
C LEU A 178 -6.76 14.21 -0.45
N PHE A 179 -6.49 13.52 0.66
CA PHE A 179 -6.17 12.11 0.68
C PHE A 179 -7.29 11.26 0.05
N GLY A 180 -8.55 11.51 0.43
CA GLY A 180 -9.70 10.83 -0.17
C GLY A 180 -9.79 11.02 -1.67
N GLY A 181 -9.57 12.23 -2.17
CA GLY A 181 -9.56 12.54 -3.61
C GLY A 181 -8.39 11.87 -4.36
N ILE A 182 -7.19 11.86 -3.78
CA ILE A 182 -6.01 11.20 -4.35
C ILE A 182 -6.26 9.69 -4.44
N ILE A 183 -6.75 9.05 -3.37
CA ILE A 183 -7.03 7.62 -3.38
C ILE A 183 -8.16 7.27 -4.36
N LEU A 184 -9.23 8.05 -4.41
CA LEU A 184 -10.33 7.82 -5.35
C LEU A 184 -9.85 7.88 -6.81
N SER A 185 -9.07 8.91 -7.16
CA SER A 185 -8.53 9.05 -8.51
C SER A 185 -7.54 7.93 -8.85
N ALA A 186 -6.63 7.59 -7.93
CA ALA A 186 -5.71 6.46 -8.08
C ALA A 186 -6.47 5.15 -8.30
N PHE A 187 -7.49 4.86 -7.48
CA PHE A 187 -8.33 3.68 -7.59
C PHE A 187 -9.04 3.61 -8.95
N ALA A 188 -9.67 4.70 -9.38
CA ALA A 188 -10.37 4.76 -10.66
C ALA A 188 -9.41 4.49 -11.84
N ILE A 189 -8.22 5.11 -11.83
CA ILE A 189 -7.20 4.90 -12.87
C ILE A 189 -6.72 3.45 -12.86
N MET A 190 -6.41 2.89 -11.68
CA MET A 190 -5.97 1.50 -11.55
C MET A 190 -6.99 0.51 -12.08
N VAL A 191 -8.27 0.66 -11.73
CA VAL A 191 -9.36 -0.18 -12.23
C VAL A 191 -9.50 -0.04 -13.74
N PHE A 192 -9.54 1.19 -14.26
CA PHE A 192 -9.63 1.46 -15.70
C PHE A 192 -8.48 0.80 -16.48
N CYS A 193 -7.24 0.94 -16.00
CA CYS A 193 -6.05 0.35 -16.63
C CYS A 193 -6.16 -1.18 -16.69
N ASN A 194 -6.50 -1.82 -15.57
CA ASN A 194 -6.59 -3.28 -15.49
C ASN A 194 -7.75 -3.83 -16.32
N LEU A 195 -8.92 -3.17 -16.33
CA LEU A 195 -10.05 -3.55 -17.19
C LEU A 195 -9.71 -3.40 -18.68
N SER A 196 -9.00 -2.34 -19.06
CA SER A 196 -8.56 -2.14 -20.44
C SER A 196 -7.57 -3.22 -20.90
N ILE A 197 -6.62 -3.60 -20.04
CA ILE A 197 -5.70 -4.72 -20.30
C ILE A 197 -6.49 -6.02 -20.49
N ILE A 198 -7.45 -6.32 -19.61
CA ILE A 198 -8.34 -7.49 -19.71
C ILE A 198 -9.10 -7.48 -21.03
N TRP A 199 -9.64 -6.32 -21.44
CA TRP A 199 -10.38 -6.17 -22.70
C TRP A 199 -9.51 -6.46 -23.93
N VAL A 200 -8.31 -5.86 -24.01
CA VAL A 200 -7.36 -6.12 -25.12
C VAL A 200 -6.94 -7.58 -25.14
N LEU A 201 -6.62 -8.16 -23.98
CA LEU A 201 -6.25 -9.57 -23.89
C LEU A 201 -7.39 -10.49 -24.37
N ARG A 202 -8.65 -10.21 -23.99
CA ARG A 202 -9.84 -10.95 -24.46
C ARG A 202 -10.05 -10.80 -25.96
N LYS A 203 -10.00 -9.57 -26.49
CA LYS A 203 -10.15 -9.30 -27.92
C LYS A 203 -9.11 -10.04 -28.75
N SER A 204 -7.88 -10.17 -28.25
CA SER A 204 -6.80 -10.92 -28.91
C SER A 204 -6.99 -12.45 -28.94
N VAL A 205 -8.05 -12.95 -28.29
CA VAL A 205 -8.39 -14.39 -28.14
C VAL A 205 -9.75 -14.70 -28.77
N ALA A 206 -10.63 -13.72 -28.90
CA ALA A 206 -11.89 -13.85 -29.64
C ALA A 206 -11.61 -14.32 -31.08
N GLY A 207 -11.97 -15.58 -31.37
CA GLY A 207 -11.73 -16.24 -32.67
C GLY A 207 -10.73 -17.41 -32.66
N LYS A 208 -10.12 -17.77 -31.52
CA LYS A 208 -9.33 -19.02 -31.37
C LYS A 208 -9.97 -19.92 -30.30
N GLU A 209 -10.27 -21.17 -30.64
CA GLU A 209 -10.94 -22.13 -29.75
C GLU A 209 -10.14 -22.44 -28.46
N VAL A 210 -8.81 -22.28 -28.49
CA VAL A 210 -7.94 -22.52 -27.33
C VAL A 210 -7.06 -21.30 -27.06
N MET A 211 -7.20 -20.73 -25.85
CA MET A 211 -6.34 -19.65 -25.40
C MET A 211 -4.92 -20.18 -25.14
N ASN A 212 -3.93 -19.62 -25.85
CA ASN A 212 -2.52 -19.94 -25.65
C ASN A 212 -2.17 -19.86 -24.13
N PRO A 213 -1.43 -20.85 -23.58
CA PRO A 213 -1.12 -20.93 -22.15
C PRO A 213 -0.49 -19.64 -21.60
N VAL A 214 0.34 -18.93 -22.39
CA VAL A 214 0.97 -17.66 -21.97
C VAL A 214 -0.08 -16.56 -21.77
N LYS A 215 -1.05 -16.45 -22.68
CA LYS A 215 -2.13 -15.45 -22.59
C LYS A 215 -3.10 -15.77 -21.45
N LYS A 216 -3.44 -17.06 -21.25
CA LYS A 216 -4.28 -17.50 -20.12
C LYS A 216 -3.63 -17.15 -18.78
N LYS A 217 -2.31 -17.31 -18.68
CA LYS A 217 -1.52 -16.94 -17.50
C LYS A 217 -1.53 -15.43 -17.27
N ALA A 218 -1.26 -14.63 -18.30
CA ALA A 218 -1.31 -13.17 -18.22
C ALA A 218 -2.71 -12.67 -17.81
N PHE A 219 -3.76 -13.24 -18.38
CA PHE A 219 -5.14 -12.91 -18.05
C PHE A 219 -5.48 -13.20 -16.57
N LYS A 220 -5.14 -14.40 -16.08
CA LYS A 220 -5.34 -14.75 -14.66
C LYS A 220 -4.55 -13.82 -13.73
N MET A 221 -3.34 -13.44 -14.13
CA MET A 221 -2.50 -12.50 -13.38
C MET A 221 -3.15 -11.12 -13.26
N VAL A 222 -3.65 -10.54 -14.36
CA VAL A 222 -4.28 -9.21 -14.35
C VAL A 222 -5.58 -9.22 -13.55
N ILE A 223 -6.39 -10.29 -13.65
CA ILE A 223 -7.56 -10.47 -12.77
C ILE A 223 -7.16 -10.51 -11.31
N THR A 224 -6.10 -11.26 -10.97
CA THR A 224 -5.63 -11.34 -9.57
C THR A 224 -5.23 -9.97 -9.05
N VAL A 225 -4.50 -9.18 -9.85
CA VAL A 225 -4.13 -7.80 -9.50
C VAL A 225 -5.37 -6.92 -9.31
N LEU A 226 -6.34 -6.99 -10.22
CA LEU A 226 -7.59 -6.22 -10.13
C LEU A 226 -8.37 -6.55 -8.85
N VAL A 227 -8.48 -7.84 -8.50
CA VAL A 227 -9.16 -8.28 -7.28
C VAL A 227 -8.47 -7.71 -6.05
N ILE A 228 -7.13 -7.76 -5.99
CA ILE A 228 -6.36 -7.20 -4.88
C ILE A 228 -6.60 -5.69 -4.75
N ILE A 229 -6.57 -4.95 -5.86
CA ILE A 229 -6.82 -3.51 -5.88
C ILE A 229 -8.23 -3.20 -5.36
N VAL A 230 -9.24 -3.92 -5.81
CA VAL A 230 -10.62 -3.73 -5.35
C VAL A 230 -10.75 -4.05 -3.86
N VAL A 231 -10.23 -5.17 -3.39
CA VAL A 231 -10.33 -5.55 -1.97
C VAL A 231 -9.62 -4.56 -1.06
N ASN A 232 -8.43 -4.07 -1.44
CA ASN A 232 -7.63 -3.20 -0.59
C ASN A 232 -8.06 -1.73 -0.62
N TYR A 233 -8.52 -1.23 -1.77
CA TYR A 233 -8.74 0.22 -1.97
C TYR A 233 -10.22 0.60 -2.12
N LEU A 234 -11.14 -0.33 -2.40
CA LEU A 234 -12.57 -0.02 -2.40
C LEU A 234 -13.09 0.37 -1.00
N PRO A 235 -12.72 -0.30 0.11
CA PRO A 235 -13.20 0.08 1.44
C PRO A 235 -12.92 1.53 1.83
N PRO A 236 -11.70 2.09 1.69
CA PRO A 236 -11.45 3.50 2.00
C PRO A 236 -12.23 4.45 1.09
N VAL A 237 -12.31 4.15 -0.20
CA VAL A 237 -13.06 4.97 -1.16
C VAL A 237 -14.56 4.98 -0.85
N ALA A 238 -15.12 3.84 -0.45
CA ALA A 238 -16.56 3.69 -0.23
C ALA A 238 -17.01 4.19 1.15
N LEU A 239 -16.17 4.15 2.17
CA LEU A 239 -16.58 4.42 3.55
C LEU A 239 -16.12 5.78 4.07
N MET A 240 -14.97 6.30 3.61
CA MET A 240 -14.43 7.56 4.12
C MET A 240 -15.28 8.80 3.79
N PRO A 241 -15.85 8.96 2.57
CA PRO A 241 -16.67 10.13 2.24
C PRO A 241 -17.95 10.24 3.09
N PHE A 242 -18.43 9.12 3.64
CA PHE A 242 -19.63 9.07 4.47
C PHE A 242 -19.34 9.14 5.97
N ALA A 243 -18.16 9.65 6.36
CA ALA A 243 -17.74 9.78 7.76
C ALA A 243 -18.78 10.48 8.64
N SER A 244 -19.52 11.47 8.10
CA SER A 244 -20.55 12.23 8.82
C SER A 244 -21.79 11.42 9.22
N TYR A 245 -22.04 10.28 8.58
CA TYR A 245 -23.16 9.41 8.92
C TYR A 245 -22.88 8.52 10.13
N TYR A 246 -21.62 8.36 10.51
CA TYR A 246 -21.21 7.46 11.58
C TYR A 246 -20.97 8.21 12.89
N SER A 247 -21.21 7.54 14.01
CA SER A 247 -20.80 8.08 15.32
C SER A 247 -19.27 8.17 15.40
N PHE A 248 -18.77 9.05 16.27
CA PHE A 248 -17.32 9.24 16.46
C PHE A 248 -16.60 7.92 16.75
N VAL A 249 -17.14 7.11 17.67
CA VAL A 249 -16.55 5.82 18.07
C VAL A 249 -16.58 4.82 16.91
N ALA A 250 -17.73 4.68 16.23
CA ALA A 250 -17.84 3.75 15.10
C ALA A 250 -16.86 4.12 13.97
N PHE A 251 -16.77 5.41 13.63
CA PHE A 251 -15.90 5.86 12.56
C PHE A 251 -14.40 5.76 12.93
N ARG A 252 -14.00 6.33 14.07
CA ARG A 252 -12.58 6.48 14.43
C ARG A 252 -11.98 5.21 15.04
N CYS A 253 -12.73 4.51 15.88
CA CYS A 253 -12.21 3.36 16.63
C CYS A 253 -12.38 2.03 15.90
N GLN A 254 -13.25 1.96 14.88
CA GLN A 254 -13.56 0.71 14.19
C GLN A 254 -13.44 0.82 12.67
N ILE A 255 -14.21 1.68 12.01
CA ILE A 255 -14.25 1.74 10.54
C ILE A 255 -12.91 2.22 9.98
N SER A 256 -12.46 3.41 10.36
CA SER A 256 -11.24 4.02 9.81
C SER A 256 -10.02 3.14 10.04
N ILE A 257 -9.85 2.63 11.27
CA ILE A 257 -8.70 1.78 11.61
C ILE A 257 -8.72 0.46 10.83
N SER A 258 -9.88 -0.18 10.69
CA SER A 258 -10.00 -1.45 9.95
C SER A 258 -9.77 -1.26 8.46
N VAL A 259 -10.33 -0.19 7.90
CA VAL A 259 -10.21 0.16 6.49
C VAL A 259 -8.77 0.47 6.11
N PHE A 260 -8.07 1.28 6.91
CA PHE A 260 -6.64 1.53 6.70
C PHE A 260 -5.79 0.27 6.88
N SER A 261 -6.15 -0.60 7.83
CA SER A 261 -5.48 -1.89 8.00
C SER A 261 -5.64 -2.79 6.78
N ILE A 262 -6.83 -2.84 6.18
CA ILE A 262 -7.06 -3.58 4.92
C ILE A 262 -6.19 -3.01 3.81
N MET A 263 -6.14 -1.68 3.67
CA MET A 263 -5.26 -1.02 2.70
C MET A 263 -3.79 -1.35 2.94
N ASP A 264 -3.35 -1.47 4.19
CA ASP A 264 -1.97 -1.79 4.56
C ASP A 264 -1.59 -3.25 4.28
N LEU A 265 -2.53 -4.17 4.11
CA LEU A 265 -2.22 -5.53 3.64
C LEU A 265 -1.55 -5.53 2.25
N SER A 266 -1.71 -4.45 1.47
CA SER A 266 -1.03 -4.27 0.20
C SER A 266 0.49 -4.40 0.33
N CYS A 267 1.09 -3.95 1.45
CA CYS A 267 2.53 -4.02 1.72
C CYS A 267 3.11 -5.43 1.60
N SER A 268 2.30 -6.45 1.88
CA SER A 268 2.73 -7.84 1.86
C SER A 268 2.23 -8.56 0.61
N ILE A 269 0.98 -8.31 0.20
CA ILE A 269 0.34 -9.03 -0.90
C ILE A 269 1.00 -8.71 -2.25
N GLU A 270 1.32 -7.45 -2.51
CA GLU A 270 1.87 -6.99 -3.78
C GLU A 270 3.30 -7.50 -4.06
N PRO A 271 4.27 -7.40 -3.13
CA PRO A 271 5.60 -7.93 -3.35
C PRO A 271 5.61 -9.46 -3.43
N VAL A 272 4.81 -10.17 -2.63
CA VAL A 272 4.64 -11.64 -2.76
C VAL A 272 4.14 -12.00 -4.16
N LEU A 273 3.13 -11.28 -4.65
CA LEU A 273 2.60 -11.49 -5.99
C LEU A 273 3.66 -11.20 -7.06
N TYR A 274 4.48 -10.16 -6.89
CA TYR A 274 5.59 -9.85 -7.80
C TYR A 274 6.65 -10.96 -7.81
N LEU A 275 7.11 -11.42 -6.64
CA LEU A 275 8.10 -12.50 -6.51
C LEU A 275 7.60 -13.81 -7.12
N SER A 276 6.34 -14.17 -6.87
CA SER A 276 5.72 -15.37 -7.44
C SER A 276 5.69 -15.37 -8.98
N LYS A 277 5.73 -14.19 -9.60
CA LYS A 277 5.83 -14.02 -11.06
C LYS A 277 7.28 -14.15 -11.51
N MET A 278 8.22 -13.56 -10.77
CA MET A 278 9.66 -13.59 -11.05
C MET A 278 10.22 -15.01 -11.05
N GLU A 279 9.95 -15.80 -10.00
CA GLU A 279 10.42 -17.19 -9.89
C GLU A 279 9.85 -18.06 -11.02
N LYS A 280 8.57 -17.85 -11.37
CA LYS A 280 7.91 -18.57 -12.47
C LYS A 280 8.41 -18.15 -13.86
N MET A 281 9.17 -17.07 -14.01
CA MET A 281 9.89 -16.72 -15.24
C MET A 281 11.29 -17.36 -15.27
N ASN A 282 11.90 -17.59 -14.10
CA ASN A 282 13.18 -18.31 -13.97
C ASN A 282 13.05 -19.85 -13.99
N CYS A 283 11.83 -20.41 -13.91
CA CYS A 283 11.56 -21.84 -14.14
C CYS A 283 11.63 -22.28 -15.62
N CYS A 284 12.24 -21.48 -16.50
CA CYS A 284 12.86 -22.02 -17.72
C CYS A 284 14.33 -22.33 -17.38
N PRO A 285 14.78 -23.59 -17.45
CA PRO A 285 15.98 -24.04 -16.77
C PRO A 285 17.26 -23.58 -17.50
N CYS A 286 17.78 -22.41 -17.11
CA CYS A 286 19.14 -21.99 -17.50
C CYS A 286 20.01 -21.57 -16.30
N LEU A 287 19.54 -21.75 -15.06
CA LEU A 287 20.23 -21.27 -13.85
C LEU A 287 20.63 -22.36 -12.85
N LEU A 288 20.77 -23.59 -13.33
CA LEU A 288 21.64 -24.58 -12.71
C LEU A 288 22.72 -24.99 -13.72
N SER A 289 23.81 -24.24 -13.75
CA SER A 289 25.10 -24.81 -14.15
C SER A 289 26.18 -24.27 -13.21
N PRO A 290 26.91 -25.15 -12.50
CA PRO A 290 28.06 -24.74 -11.70
C PRO A 290 29.24 -24.43 -12.62
N THR A 291 29.89 -23.32 -12.30
CA THR A 291 31.14 -22.80 -12.81
C THR A 291 32.21 -23.87 -13.08
N LYS A 292 32.72 -23.96 -14.31
CA LYS A 292 34.10 -24.41 -14.59
C LYS A 292 34.74 -23.50 -15.65
N LYS A 293 35.78 -22.75 -15.24
CA LYS A 293 36.69 -22.03 -16.13
C LYS A 293 37.51 -23.04 -16.95
N PRO A 294 37.77 -22.80 -18.25
CA PRO A 294 38.86 -23.49 -18.93
C PRO A 294 40.20 -22.90 -18.48
N GLN A 295 41.10 -23.78 -18.04
CA GLN A 295 42.52 -23.48 -17.85
C GLN A 295 43.17 -23.10 -19.18
N ASN A 296 44.10 -22.15 -19.10
CA ASN A 296 45.02 -21.72 -20.14
C ASN A 296 45.69 -22.91 -20.85
N VAL A 297 45.83 -22.81 -22.16
CA VAL A 297 46.93 -23.46 -22.89
C VAL A 297 47.76 -22.34 -23.50
N SER A 298 48.98 -22.21 -22.99
CA SER A 298 50.06 -21.42 -23.56
C SER A 298 51.00 -22.35 -24.33
N VAL A 299 51.25 -21.98 -25.60
CA VAL A 299 52.30 -22.44 -26.54
C VAL A 299 52.28 -23.93 -26.91
#